data_AF-A0AA90GFC2-F1
#
_entry.id   AF-A0AA90GFC2-F1
#
_cell.length_a   1.000
_cell.length_b   1.000
_cell.length_c   1.000
_cell.angle_alpha   90.00
_cell.angle_beta   90.00
_cell.angle_gamma   90.00
#
_symmetry.space_group_name_H-M   'P 1'
#
loop_
_entity.id
_entity.type
_entity.pdbx_description
1 polymer ?
#
loop_
_entity_poly.entity_id
_entity_poly.type
_entity_poly.pdbx_seq_one_letter_code
_entity_poly.pdbx_strand_id
1 'polypeptide(L)'
;MTRTQPSASPTPSRAWRAIAALTLSLVLAPVAMADEPTTNAATPAAATAPAAPAAAPVDAPAPGATATNPADADPSVQALVEDTSLGMAHDLSPWGMYKNADIVVKIVMIGLAIASIITWTIWIAKGFELMGAKRRLRGEIAQLKKSTTLKEASEVSNKEGTLAHTLVHDALEEMRLSANAREKEGIKERVSFRLERLVHASGRTMSSGTGVLATIGSTAPFVGLFGTVWGIMNSFIGIAKTQTTNLAVVAPGIAEALLATALGLVAAIPAVVIYNVFARSIAGYKAQVSDASAQVLLLVSRDLDHQGSERAAPHMVKVG
;
A
#
# COMPACT_ATOMS: atom_id res chain seq x y z
N MET A 1 -31.76 19.66 36.28
CA MET A 1 -32.03 18.76 35.13
C MET A 1 -31.63 19.48 33.85
N THR A 2 -30.37 19.35 33.44
CA THR A 2 -29.84 19.95 32.21
C THR A 2 -29.52 18.83 31.23
N ARG A 3 -30.25 18.83 30.10
CA ARG A 3 -30.23 17.83 29.04
C ARG A 3 -28.96 18.01 28.21
N THR A 4 -28.02 17.09 28.32
CA THR A 4 -26.82 17.03 27.48
C THR A 4 -27.22 16.60 26.06
N GLN A 5 -26.94 17.44 25.06
CA GLN A 5 -27.05 17.05 23.66
C GLN A 5 -25.86 16.15 23.28
N PRO A 6 -26.07 15.08 22.48
CA PRO A 6 -24.97 14.26 21.99
C PRO A 6 -24.23 14.98 20.85
N SER A 7 -22.90 14.97 20.92
CA SER A 7 -22.01 15.47 19.88
C SER A 7 -22.16 14.66 18.59
N ALA A 8 -22.41 15.34 17.47
CA ALA A 8 -22.46 14.73 16.15
C ALA A 8 -21.04 14.26 15.75
N SER A 9 -20.89 12.98 15.43
CA SER A 9 -19.65 12.43 14.89
C SER A 9 -19.42 12.92 13.45
N PRO A 10 -18.16 13.16 13.04
CA PRO A 10 -17.86 13.57 11.67
C PRO A 10 -18.19 12.43 10.72
N THR A 11 -19.10 12.68 9.78
CA THR A 11 -19.46 11.72 8.74
C THR A 11 -18.29 11.53 7.78
N PRO A 12 -17.84 10.29 7.51
CA PRO A 12 -16.77 10.06 6.56
C PRO A 12 -17.22 10.44 5.15
N SER A 13 -16.32 11.03 4.37
CA SER A 13 -16.59 11.47 3.00
C SER A 13 -17.13 10.31 2.14
N ARG A 14 -18.01 10.62 1.16
CA ARG A 14 -18.64 9.61 0.29
C ARG A 14 -17.63 8.67 -0.39
N ALA A 15 -16.42 9.16 -0.68
CA ALA A 15 -15.32 8.37 -1.21
C ALA A 15 -14.87 7.25 -0.25
N TRP A 16 -14.84 7.51 1.05
CA TRP A 16 -14.50 6.52 2.07
C TRP A 16 -15.54 5.41 2.17
N ARG A 17 -16.84 5.73 2.03
CA ARG A 17 -17.92 4.74 2.04
C ARG A 17 -17.86 3.84 0.80
N ALA A 18 -17.51 4.40 -0.36
CA ALA A 18 -17.32 3.63 -1.59
C ALA A 18 -16.10 2.70 -1.52
N ILE A 19 -14.97 3.20 -1.00
CA ILE A 19 -13.74 2.39 -0.82
C ILE A 19 -13.97 1.30 0.22
N ALA A 20 -14.60 1.61 1.36
CA ALA A 20 -14.92 0.64 2.40
C ALA A 20 -15.90 -0.46 1.91
N ALA A 21 -16.90 -0.09 1.11
CA ALA A 21 -17.84 -1.05 0.51
C ALA A 21 -17.14 -1.97 -0.49
N LEU A 22 -16.22 -1.45 -1.30
CA LEU A 22 -15.45 -2.26 -2.26
C LEU A 22 -14.48 -3.22 -1.56
N THR A 23 -13.81 -2.77 -0.49
CA THR A 23 -12.93 -3.62 0.32
C THR A 23 -13.69 -4.67 1.12
N LEU A 24 -14.87 -4.36 1.64
CA LEU A 24 -15.69 -5.31 2.39
C LEU A 24 -16.29 -6.38 1.48
N SER A 25 -16.62 -6.04 0.24
CA SER A 25 -17.16 -6.99 -0.73
C SER A 25 -16.11 -7.97 -1.26
N LEU A 26 -14.81 -7.61 -1.24
CA LEU A 26 -13.71 -8.53 -1.61
C LEU A 26 -13.30 -9.49 -0.48
N VAL A 27 -13.61 -9.19 0.78
CA VAL A 27 -13.21 -10.00 1.94
C VAL A 27 -14.25 -11.09 2.28
N LEU A 28 -15.48 -11.00 1.77
CA LEU A 28 -16.57 -11.95 2.07
C LEU A 28 -16.60 -13.21 1.18
N ALA A 29 -15.53 -13.56 0.47
CA ALA A 29 -15.43 -14.87 -0.17
C ALA A 29 -15.20 -15.95 0.92
N PRO A 30 -15.98 -17.05 0.96
CA PRO A 30 -15.88 -18.03 2.03
C PRO A 30 -14.56 -18.80 1.90
N VAL A 31 -13.65 -18.57 2.85
CA VAL A 31 -12.52 -19.47 3.11
C VAL A 31 -13.10 -20.70 3.79
N ALA A 32 -13.20 -21.80 3.05
CA ALA A 32 -13.49 -23.11 3.61
C ALA A 32 -12.33 -23.51 4.52
N MET A 33 -12.66 -23.88 5.76
CA MET A 33 -11.71 -24.37 6.75
C MET A 33 -11.19 -25.75 6.36
N ALA A 34 -9.88 -25.93 6.41
CA ALA A 34 -9.25 -27.24 6.46
C ALA A 34 -8.24 -27.25 7.62
N ASP A 35 -8.40 -28.24 8.49
CA ASP A 35 -7.56 -28.58 9.64
C ASP A 35 -6.08 -28.74 9.26
N GLU A 36 -5.19 -28.18 10.08
CA GLU A 36 -3.79 -28.61 10.16
C GLU A 36 -3.65 -29.72 11.22
N PRO A 37 -2.77 -30.70 10.99
CA PRO A 37 -1.93 -31.24 12.04
C PRO A 37 -0.49 -30.74 11.88
N THR A 38 0.06 -30.38 13.04
CA THR A 38 1.41 -29.90 13.30
C THR A 38 2.50 -30.88 12.84
N THR A 39 3.66 -30.37 12.39
CA THR A 39 4.99 -30.90 12.78
C THR A 39 6.17 -30.02 12.33
N ASN A 40 6.93 -29.58 13.34
CA ASN A 40 8.37 -29.36 13.46
C ASN A 40 9.19 -28.67 12.36
N ALA A 41 9.73 -27.52 12.77
CA ALA A 41 10.85 -26.83 12.16
C ALA A 41 12.11 -27.71 12.10
N ALA A 42 12.65 -27.87 10.90
CA ALA A 42 14.02 -28.29 10.67
C ALA A 42 14.71 -27.30 9.71
N THR A 43 15.87 -26.80 10.15
CA THR A 43 16.80 -25.90 9.47
C THR A 43 17.17 -26.41 8.06
N PRO A 44 17.23 -25.58 7.00
CA PRO A 44 17.80 -26.01 5.74
C PRO A 44 19.33 -25.98 5.81
N ALA A 45 19.93 -27.17 5.87
CA ALA A 45 21.33 -27.39 5.52
C ALA A 45 21.51 -27.24 3.99
N ALA A 46 22.63 -26.66 3.59
CA ALA A 46 23.03 -26.46 2.20
C ALA A 46 23.07 -27.79 1.43
N ALA A 47 22.27 -27.89 0.35
CA ALA A 47 22.30 -29.01 -0.57
C ALA A 47 23.21 -28.70 -1.75
N THR A 48 24.27 -29.49 -1.87
CA THR A 48 25.21 -29.57 -3.00
C THR A 48 24.50 -30.10 -4.25
N ALA A 49 24.74 -29.48 -5.40
CA ALA A 49 24.21 -29.91 -6.69
C ALA A 49 24.76 -31.31 -7.10
N PRO A 50 23.94 -32.22 -7.66
CA PRO A 50 24.44 -33.46 -8.25
C PRO A 50 25.07 -33.17 -9.63
N ALA A 51 26.26 -33.73 -9.85
CA ALA A 51 26.92 -33.75 -11.15
C ALA A 51 26.15 -34.64 -12.15
N ALA A 52 26.02 -34.16 -13.39
CA ALA A 52 25.43 -34.90 -14.51
C ALA A 52 26.29 -36.15 -14.87
N PRO A 53 25.69 -37.31 -15.20
CA PRO A 53 26.44 -38.45 -15.72
C PRO A 53 26.90 -38.17 -17.15
N ALA A 54 28.17 -38.47 -17.43
CA ALA A 54 28.74 -38.46 -18.77
C ALA A 54 28.03 -39.48 -19.68
N ALA A 55 27.50 -39.00 -20.80
CA ALA A 55 26.99 -39.85 -21.86
C ALA A 55 28.16 -40.44 -22.68
N ALA A 56 28.19 -41.77 -22.79
CA ALA A 56 29.08 -42.51 -23.68
C ALA A 56 28.67 -42.28 -25.15
N PRO A 57 29.61 -42.32 -26.12
CA PRO A 57 29.29 -42.12 -27.52
C PRO A 57 28.64 -43.38 -28.09
N VAL A 58 27.39 -43.26 -28.53
CA VAL A 58 26.72 -44.24 -29.39
C VAL A 58 26.99 -43.88 -30.85
N ASP A 59 27.67 -44.78 -31.55
CA ASP A 59 27.79 -44.79 -33.01
C ASP A 59 26.39 -44.89 -33.63
N ALA A 60 26.05 -43.93 -34.48
CA ALA A 60 24.89 -44.00 -35.38
C ALA A 60 25.37 -43.71 -36.81
N PRO A 61 24.95 -44.50 -37.82
CA PRO A 61 25.47 -44.41 -39.17
C PRO A 61 25.01 -43.11 -39.85
N ALA A 62 25.93 -42.52 -40.61
CA ALA A 62 25.72 -41.31 -41.39
C ALA A 62 24.56 -41.46 -42.40
N PRO A 63 23.62 -40.49 -42.49
CA PRO A 63 22.84 -40.31 -43.69
C PRO A 63 23.70 -39.57 -44.71
N GLY A 64 23.99 -40.22 -45.84
CA GLY A 64 24.58 -39.57 -47.00
C GLY A 64 23.68 -38.43 -47.48
N ALA A 65 24.11 -37.20 -47.25
CA ALA A 65 23.48 -36.02 -47.82
C ALA A 65 23.95 -35.85 -49.26
N THR A 66 23.18 -36.38 -50.22
CA THR A 66 23.15 -35.80 -51.56
C THR A 66 22.49 -34.44 -51.46
N ALA A 67 23.27 -33.37 -51.62
CA ALA A 67 22.77 -32.01 -51.76
C ALA A 67 21.97 -31.90 -53.06
N THR A 68 20.65 -31.99 -52.98
CA THR A 68 19.76 -31.61 -54.08
C THR A 68 19.51 -30.11 -54.03
N ASN A 69 19.75 -29.49 -55.17
CA ASN A 69 19.58 -28.06 -55.46
C ASN A 69 18.11 -27.62 -55.18
N PRO A 70 17.81 -26.39 -54.75
CA PRO A 70 16.45 -25.97 -54.36
C PRO A 70 15.42 -25.88 -55.51
N ALA A 71 15.78 -26.31 -56.73
CA ALA A 71 14.97 -26.18 -57.93
C ALA A 71 14.08 -27.41 -58.23
N ASP A 72 14.27 -28.51 -57.50
CA ASP A 72 13.52 -29.77 -57.71
C ASP A 72 12.65 -30.16 -56.51
N ALA A 73 12.17 -29.16 -55.75
CA ALA A 73 11.15 -29.41 -54.74
C ALA A 73 9.83 -29.75 -55.45
N ASP A 74 9.42 -31.01 -55.34
CA ASP A 74 8.09 -31.47 -55.72
C ASP A 74 7.03 -30.51 -55.13
N PRO A 75 6.16 -29.91 -55.94
CA PRO A 75 5.14 -28.96 -55.47
C PRO A 75 4.21 -29.58 -54.41
N SER A 76 4.14 -30.91 -54.31
CA SER A 76 3.42 -31.60 -53.23
C SER A 76 4.09 -31.47 -51.86
N VAL A 77 5.42 -31.31 -51.77
CA VAL A 77 6.14 -31.14 -50.49
C VAL A 77 6.02 -29.70 -49.99
N GLN A 78 5.98 -28.71 -50.88
CA GLN A 78 5.66 -27.32 -50.51
C GLN A 78 4.20 -27.17 -50.07
N ALA A 79 3.28 -27.89 -50.71
CA ALA A 79 1.87 -27.91 -50.29
C ALA A 79 1.67 -28.54 -48.90
N LEU A 80 2.46 -29.55 -48.52
CA LEU A 80 2.41 -30.15 -47.17
C LEU A 80 3.00 -29.25 -46.07
N VAL A 81 3.93 -28.34 -46.43
CA VAL A 81 4.44 -27.31 -45.50
C VAL A 81 3.46 -26.14 -45.38
N GLU A 82 2.74 -25.79 -46.44
CA GLU A 82 1.66 -24.79 -46.38
C GLU A 82 0.43 -25.30 -45.59
N ASP A 83 0.09 -26.59 -45.67
CA ASP A 83 -1.09 -27.14 -44.99
C ASP A 83 -0.89 -27.30 -43.46
N THR A 84 0.36 -27.25 -42.99
CA THR A 84 0.66 -27.20 -41.54
C THR A 84 0.40 -25.80 -40.95
N SER A 85 0.22 -24.77 -41.79
CA SER A 85 -0.04 -23.39 -41.34
C SER A 85 -1.52 -23.08 -41.07
N LEU A 86 -2.44 -23.99 -41.40
CA LEU A 86 -3.88 -23.70 -41.54
C LEU A 86 -4.79 -24.44 -40.54
N GLY A 87 -4.26 -24.82 -39.37
CA GLY A 87 -4.98 -25.67 -38.42
C GLY A 87 -5.24 -25.16 -37.00
N MET A 88 -4.49 -24.17 -36.49
CA MET A 88 -4.73 -23.54 -35.17
C MET A 88 -3.77 -22.35 -34.99
N ALA A 89 -3.99 -21.28 -35.75
CA ALA A 89 -3.47 -19.98 -35.36
C ALA A 89 -4.24 -19.53 -34.11
N HIS A 90 -3.89 -20.07 -32.94
CA HIS A 90 -4.38 -19.54 -31.69
C HIS A 90 -3.97 -18.08 -31.63
N ASP A 91 -4.96 -17.19 -31.52
CA ASP A 91 -4.71 -15.76 -31.36
C ASP A 91 -4.01 -15.54 -30.01
N LEU A 92 -2.68 -15.46 -30.06
CA LEU A 92 -1.80 -15.18 -28.92
C LEU A 92 -1.84 -13.69 -28.52
N SER A 93 -2.79 -12.91 -29.04
CA SER A 93 -3.07 -11.60 -28.48
C SER A 93 -3.49 -11.73 -27.00
N PRO A 94 -3.16 -10.75 -26.14
CA PRO A 94 -3.60 -10.78 -24.74
C PRO A 94 -5.12 -10.93 -24.58
N TRP A 95 -5.88 -10.43 -25.55
CA TRP A 95 -7.34 -10.55 -25.59
C TRP A 95 -7.80 -11.96 -25.97
N GLY A 96 -7.17 -12.57 -26.98
CA GLY A 96 -7.40 -13.97 -27.35
C GLY A 96 -7.10 -14.92 -26.20
N MET A 97 -5.96 -14.74 -25.54
CA MET A 97 -5.55 -15.47 -24.34
C MET A 97 -6.55 -15.32 -23.20
N TYR A 98 -7.02 -14.10 -22.91
CA TYR A 98 -8.04 -13.89 -21.88
C TYR A 98 -9.36 -14.61 -22.20
N LYS A 99 -9.81 -14.64 -23.46
CA LYS A 99 -11.05 -15.33 -23.83
C LYS A 99 -10.96 -16.84 -23.65
N ASN A 100 -9.81 -17.43 -23.97
CA ASN A 100 -9.58 -18.86 -23.90
C ASN A 100 -9.23 -19.36 -22.48
N ALA A 101 -8.86 -18.45 -21.58
CA ALA A 101 -8.53 -18.78 -20.20
C ALA A 101 -9.67 -19.43 -19.39
N ASP A 102 -9.26 -20.29 -18.47
CA ASP A 102 -10.13 -20.89 -17.46
C ASP A 102 -10.80 -19.81 -16.57
N ILE A 103 -11.98 -20.12 -16.04
CA ILE A 103 -12.76 -19.17 -15.24
C ILE A 103 -11.98 -18.67 -14.01
N VAL A 104 -11.17 -19.53 -13.38
CA VAL A 104 -10.38 -19.15 -12.21
C VAL A 104 -9.27 -18.18 -12.63
N VAL A 105 -8.58 -18.45 -13.74
CA VAL A 105 -7.53 -17.55 -14.27
C VAL A 105 -8.13 -16.20 -14.66
N LYS A 106 -9.32 -16.19 -15.28
CA LYS A 106 -10.06 -14.95 -15.58
C LYS A 106 -10.35 -14.13 -14.33
N ILE A 107 -10.82 -14.76 -13.25
CA ILE A 107 -11.06 -14.09 -11.96
C ILE A 107 -9.77 -13.50 -11.39
N VAL A 108 -8.66 -14.25 -11.43
CA VAL A 108 -7.34 -13.78 -10.99
C VAL A 108 -6.92 -12.54 -11.79
N MET A 109 -6.98 -12.59 -13.12
CA MET A 109 -6.59 -11.48 -14.00
C MET A 109 -7.45 -10.23 -13.76
N ILE A 110 -8.77 -10.38 -13.65
CA ILE A 110 -9.68 -9.26 -13.36
C ILE A 110 -9.40 -8.68 -11.96
N GLY A 111 -9.22 -9.54 -10.95
CA GLY A 111 -8.91 -9.10 -9.59
C GLY A 111 -7.62 -8.28 -9.52
N LEU A 112 -6.57 -8.73 -10.21
CA LEU A 112 -5.29 -8.01 -10.32
C LEU A 112 -5.44 -6.67 -11.07
N ALA A 113 -6.26 -6.62 -12.13
CA ALA A 113 -6.55 -5.39 -12.85
C ALA A 113 -7.28 -4.37 -11.95
N ILE A 114 -8.28 -4.82 -11.17
CA ILE A 114 -8.98 -3.97 -10.19
C ILE A 114 -8.01 -3.46 -9.11
N ALA A 115 -7.15 -4.34 -8.58
CA ALA A 115 -6.14 -3.96 -7.60
C ALA A 115 -5.21 -2.86 -8.13
N SER A 116 -4.79 -2.96 -9.40
CA SER A 116 -3.98 -1.93 -10.07
C SER A 116 -4.72 -0.58 -10.14
N ILE A 117 -6.01 -0.58 -10.54
CA ILE A 117 -6.83 0.64 -10.58
C ILE A 117 -6.95 1.27 -9.19
N ILE A 118 -7.15 0.46 -8.14
CA ILE A 118 -7.20 0.92 -6.75
C ILE A 118 -5.87 1.58 -6.35
N THR A 119 -4.72 0.98 -6.70
CA THR A 119 -3.40 1.56 -6.45
C THR A 119 -3.26 2.96 -7.04
N TRP A 120 -3.60 3.13 -8.32
CA TRP A 120 -3.52 4.43 -8.99
C TRP A 120 -4.51 5.46 -8.42
N THR A 121 -5.71 5.03 -8.07
CA THR A 121 -6.72 5.89 -7.44
C THR A 121 -6.24 6.43 -6.10
N ILE A 122 -5.70 5.55 -5.26
CA ILE A 122 -5.16 5.95 -3.96
C ILE A 122 -3.94 6.85 -4.12
N TRP A 123 -3.05 6.57 -5.09
CA TRP A 123 -1.91 7.44 -5.37
C TRP A 123 -2.32 8.89 -5.64
N ILE A 124 -3.32 9.10 -6.50
CA ILE A 124 -3.79 10.44 -6.84
C ILE A 124 -4.48 11.09 -5.63
N ALA A 125 -5.44 10.38 -5.01
CA ALA A 125 -6.22 10.93 -3.91
C ALA A 125 -5.35 11.28 -2.69
N LYS A 126 -4.50 10.34 -2.24
CA LYS A 126 -3.58 10.57 -1.11
C LYS A 126 -2.46 11.53 -1.47
N GLY A 127 -2.04 11.57 -2.74
CA GLY A 127 -1.06 12.54 -3.23
C GLY A 127 -1.54 13.98 -3.00
N PHE A 128 -2.76 14.30 -3.42
CA PHE A 128 -3.33 15.64 -3.22
C PHE A 128 -3.62 15.96 -1.75
N GLU A 129 -4.17 15.00 -0.98
CA GLU A 129 -4.44 15.15 0.46
C GLU A 129 -3.15 15.50 1.23
N LEU A 130 -2.09 14.71 1.03
CA LEU A 130 -0.82 14.88 1.75
C LEU A 130 -0.07 16.14 1.29
N MET A 131 -0.10 16.46 0.00
CA MET A 131 0.51 17.69 -0.52
C MET A 131 -0.18 18.94 0.03
N GLY A 132 -1.52 18.95 0.05
CA GLY A 132 -2.31 20.03 0.64
C GLY A 132 -2.02 20.19 2.14
N ALA A 133 -2.04 19.09 2.89
CA ALA A 133 -1.73 19.09 4.32
C ALA A 133 -0.32 19.62 4.62
N LYS A 134 0.70 19.15 3.90
CA LYS A 134 2.09 19.62 4.06
C LYS A 134 2.28 21.09 3.70
N ARG A 135 1.59 21.58 2.67
CA ARG A 135 1.69 22.99 2.26
C ARG A 135 1.04 23.90 3.30
N ARG A 136 -0.14 23.51 3.79
CA ARG A 136 -0.86 24.21 4.86
C ARG A 136 -0.05 24.24 6.15
N LEU A 137 0.44 23.08 6.60
CA LEU A 137 1.23 22.97 7.83
C LEU A 137 2.50 23.82 7.82
N ARG A 138 3.21 23.89 6.68
CA ARG A 138 4.38 24.79 6.54
C ARG A 138 4.02 26.26 6.76
N GLY A 139 2.88 26.70 6.23
CA GLY A 139 2.38 28.06 6.47
C GLY A 139 2.01 28.29 7.93
N GLU A 140 1.34 27.33 8.55
CA GLU A 140 0.96 27.38 9.97
C GLU A 140 2.18 27.47 10.90
N ILE A 141 3.20 26.61 10.69
CA ILE A 141 4.47 26.67 11.44
C ILE A 141 5.17 28.01 11.28
N ALA A 142 5.16 28.59 10.06
CA ALA A 142 5.79 29.88 9.82
C ALA A 142 5.10 31.03 10.59
N GLN A 143 3.80 30.94 10.85
CA GLN A 143 3.08 31.91 11.68
C GLN A 143 3.33 31.66 13.17
N LEU A 144 3.26 30.40 13.62
CA LEU A 144 3.58 30.04 15.02
C LEU A 144 5.00 30.46 15.42
N LYS A 145 5.96 30.41 14.48
CA LYS A 145 7.34 30.89 14.68
C LYS A 145 7.46 32.38 14.97
N LYS A 146 6.51 33.19 14.54
CA LYS A 146 6.53 34.64 14.76
C LYS A 146 5.93 35.02 16.11
N SER A 147 5.03 34.19 16.64
CA SER A 147 4.37 34.45 17.90
C SER A 147 5.33 34.35 19.08
N THR A 148 5.23 35.29 19.99
CA THR A 148 6.09 35.40 21.19
C THR A 148 5.41 34.86 22.44
N THR A 149 4.09 34.85 22.46
CA THR A 149 3.22 34.37 23.55
C THR A 149 2.19 33.38 23.01
N LEU A 150 1.62 32.55 23.90
CA LEU A 150 0.59 31.58 23.52
C LEU A 150 -0.72 32.27 23.09
N LYS A 151 -1.02 33.44 23.67
CA LYS A 151 -2.18 34.25 23.28
C LYS A 151 -2.05 34.78 21.85
N GLU A 152 -0.89 35.33 21.48
CA GLU A 152 -0.64 35.76 20.11
C GLU A 152 -0.74 34.57 19.13
N ALA A 153 -0.22 33.40 19.53
CA ALA A 153 -0.31 32.18 18.75
C ALA A 153 -1.76 31.72 18.48
N SER A 154 -2.70 31.99 19.41
CA SER A 154 -4.11 31.65 19.22
C SER A 154 -4.83 32.62 18.28
N GLU A 155 -4.48 33.90 18.33
CA GLU A 155 -5.02 34.93 17.44
C GLU A 155 -4.62 34.67 15.98
N VAL A 156 -3.34 34.31 15.72
CA VAL A 156 -2.88 33.98 14.36
C VAL A 156 -3.34 32.60 13.87
N SER A 157 -3.73 31.71 14.79
CA SER A 157 -4.20 30.35 14.50
C SER A 157 -5.72 30.21 14.58
N ASN A 158 -6.50 31.28 14.42
CA ASN A 158 -7.96 31.28 14.64
C ASN A 158 -8.79 30.48 13.60
N LYS A 159 -8.15 29.93 12.56
CA LYS A 159 -8.88 29.16 11.54
C LYS A 159 -9.19 27.75 12.07
N GLU A 160 -10.46 27.50 12.37
CA GLU A 160 -10.95 26.19 12.78
C GLU A 160 -10.58 25.09 11.77
N GLY A 161 -10.27 23.91 12.31
CA GLY A 161 -9.80 22.76 11.52
C GLY A 161 -8.39 22.90 10.94
N THR A 162 -7.59 23.89 11.37
CA THR A 162 -6.12 23.88 11.20
C THR A 162 -5.48 23.04 12.31
N LEU A 163 -4.28 22.50 12.05
CA LEU A 163 -3.56 21.74 13.07
C LEU A 163 -2.99 22.68 14.14
N ALA A 164 -2.50 23.84 13.73
CA ALA A 164 -2.06 24.88 14.65
C ALA A 164 -3.17 25.33 15.60
N HIS A 165 -4.40 25.54 15.11
CA HIS A 165 -5.55 25.86 15.96
C HIS A 165 -5.77 24.78 17.01
N THR A 166 -5.81 23.50 16.60
CA THR A 166 -6.03 22.40 17.54
C THR A 166 -4.92 22.31 18.58
N LEU A 167 -3.65 22.41 18.20
CA LEU A 167 -2.52 22.36 19.14
C LEU A 167 -2.56 23.52 20.15
N VAL A 168 -2.78 24.75 19.68
CA VAL A 168 -2.81 25.94 20.54
C VAL A 168 -4.04 25.92 21.44
N HIS A 169 -5.21 25.54 20.92
CA HIS A 169 -6.44 25.45 21.69
C HIS A 169 -6.34 24.39 22.79
N ASP A 170 -5.82 23.19 22.50
CA ASP A 170 -5.66 22.13 23.52
C ASP A 170 -4.69 22.56 24.63
N ALA A 171 -3.62 23.29 24.28
CA ALA A 171 -2.69 23.85 25.26
C ALA A 171 -3.35 24.92 26.14
N LEU A 172 -4.11 25.85 25.55
CA LEU A 172 -4.86 26.88 26.28
C LEU A 172 -5.93 26.26 27.18
N GLU A 173 -6.62 25.23 26.70
CA GLU A 173 -7.64 24.52 27.47
C GLU A 173 -7.02 23.86 28.70
N GLU A 174 -5.88 23.17 28.55
CA GLU A 174 -5.18 22.56 29.68
C GLU A 174 -4.64 23.62 30.67
N MET A 175 -4.11 24.74 30.18
CA MET A 175 -3.72 25.86 31.04
C MET A 175 -4.92 26.44 31.81
N ARG A 176 -6.10 26.53 31.19
CA ARG A 176 -7.33 26.99 31.83
C ARG A 176 -7.82 26.00 32.89
N LEU A 177 -7.81 24.70 32.60
CA LEU A 177 -8.17 23.65 33.54
C LEU A 177 -7.20 23.60 34.73
N SER A 178 -5.95 23.97 34.48
CA SER A 178 -4.87 24.02 35.47
C SER A 178 -4.70 25.39 36.15
N ALA A 179 -5.62 26.33 35.98
CA ALA A 179 -5.46 27.70 36.49
C ALA A 179 -5.21 27.80 38.00
N ASN A 180 -5.73 26.82 38.77
CA ASN A 180 -5.56 26.74 40.23
C ASN A 180 -4.41 25.80 40.67
N ALA A 181 -3.69 25.19 39.72
CA ALA A 181 -2.58 24.31 40.06
C ALA A 181 -1.39 25.14 40.58
N ARG A 182 -0.77 24.67 41.67
CA ARG A 182 0.42 25.32 42.26
C ARG A 182 1.70 24.98 41.52
N GLU A 183 1.77 23.78 40.95
CA GLU A 183 2.96 23.25 40.31
C GLU A 183 2.91 23.47 38.80
N LYS A 184 3.80 24.34 38.30
CA LYS A 184 3.91 24.65 36.88
C LYS A 184 4.43 23.48 36.07
N GLU A 185 5.32 22.68 36.65
CA GLU A 185 5.92 21.54 35.98
C GLU A 185 4.86 20.50 35.57
N GLY A 186 3.92 20.21 36.48
CA GLY A 186 2.79 19.34 36.16
C GLY A 186 1.88 19.91 35.05
N ILE A 187 1.77 21.24 34.90
CA ILE A 187 1.06 21.84 33.76
C ILE A 187 1.82 21.59 32.46
N LYS A 188 3.15 21.82 32.45
CA LYS A 188 4.01 21.58 31.28
C LYS A 188 3.93 20.12 30.84
N GLU A 189 3.97 19.17 31.78
CA GLU A 189 3.87 17.73 31.51
C GLU A 189 2.49 17.33 30.95
N ARG A 190 1.38 17.85 31.51
CA ARG A 190 0.04 17.55 30.95
C ARG A 190 -0.14 18.13 29.55
N VAL A 191 0.37 19.34 29.31
CA VAL A 191 0.35 19.95 27.98
C VAL A 191 1.19 19.12 27.01
N SER A 192 2.43 18.77 27.36
CA SER A 192 3.29 17.97 26.47
C SER A 192 2.63 16.63 26.12
N PHE A 193 2.06 15.93 27.09
CA PHE A 193 1.35 14.66 26.87
C PHE A 193 0.15 14.81 25.93
N ARG A 194 -0.66 15.86 26.10
CA ARG A 194 -1.79 16.15 25.19
C ARG A 194 -1.32 16.42 23.76
N LEU A 195 -0.29 17.24 23.60
CA LEU A 195 0.24 17.60 22.28
C LEU A 195 0.88 16.37 21.59
N GLU A 196 1.62 15.53 22.31
CA GLU A 196 2.14 14.27 21.78
C GLU A 196 1.01 13.37 21.27
N ARG A 197 -0.07 13.22 22.05
CA ARG A 197 -1.25 12.44 21.63
C ARG A 197 -1.87 12.99 20.35
N LEU A 198 -1.92 14.32 20.17
CA LEU A 198 -2.37 14.96 18.93
C LEU A 198 -1.44 14.70 17.74
N VAL A 199 -0.12 14.74 17.95
CA VAL A 199 0.89 14.39 16.93
C VAL A 199 0.68 12.95 16.47
N HIS A 200 0.52 12.01 17.39
CA HIS A 200 0.26 10.61 17.09
C HIS A 200 -1.09 10.40 16.37
N ALA A 201 -2.15 11.07 16.81
CA ALA A 201 -3.45 11.01 16.15
C ALA A 201 -3.38 11.53 14.70
N SER A 202 -2.70 12.66 14.48
CA SER A 202 -2.50 13.25 13.16
C SER A 202 -1.74 12.32 12.21
N GLY A 203 -0.70 11.65 12.71
CA GLY A 203 0.03 10.64 11.95
C GLY A 203 -0.83 9.46 11.54
N ARG A 204 -1.64 8.90 12.47
CA ARG A 204 -2.54 7.78 12.20
C ARG A 204 -3.60 8.12 11.16
N THR A 205 -4.22 9.30 11.28
CA THR A 205 -5.21 9.78 10.31
C THR A 205 -4.61 9.88 8.91
N MET A 206 -3.39 10.42 8.80
CA MET A 206 -2.72 10.56 7.51
C MET A 206 -2.30 9.21 6.90
N SER A 207 -1.92 8.22 7.72
CA SER A 207 -1.63 6.85 7.26
C SER A 207 -2.87 6.04 6.89
N SER A 208 -4.07 6.53 7.20
CA SER A 208 -5.30 5.81 6.92
C SER A 208 -5.47 5.59 5.41
N GLY A 209 -5.76 4.36 5.01
CA GLY A 209 -5.94 3.96 3.60
C GLY A 209 -4.66 3.57 2.85
N THR A 210 -3.46 3.95 3.30
CA THR A 210 -2.21 3.51 2.64
C THR A 210 -1.89 2.04 2.87
N GLY A 211 -2.46 1.42 3.92
CA GLY A 211 -2.30 0.00 4.21
C GLY A 211 -2.80 -0.91 3.10
N VAL A 212 -3.79 -0.48 2.30
CA VAL A 212 -4.28 -1.23 1.14
C VAL A 212 -3.18 -1.44 0.11
N LEU A 213 -2.30 -0.45 -0.08
CA LEU A 213 -1.17 -0.57 -1.02
C LEU A 213 -0.13 -1.56 -0.52
N ALA A 214 0.11 -1.59 0.79
CA ALA A 214 1.01 -2.57 1.39
C ALA A 214 0.48 -3.99 1.18
N THR A 215 -0.83 -4.21 1.38
CA THR A 215 -1.47 -5.50 1.14
C THR A 215 -1.42 -5.88 -0.33
N ILE A 216 -1.82 -5.01 -1.26
CA ILE A 216 -1.75 -5.30 -2.70
C ILE A 216 -0.31 -5.60 -3.11
N GLY A 217 0.64 -4.80 -2.67
CA GLY A 217 2.05 -4.97 -2.97
C GLY A 217 2.63 -6.29 -2.47
N SER A 218 2.19 -6.79 -1.31
CA SER A 218 2.66 -8.05 -0.75
C SER A 218 1.92 -9.28 -1.30
N THR A 219 0.63 -9.17 -1.63
CA THR A 219 -0.19 -10.33 -2.01
C THR A 219 -0.36 -10.52 -3.52
N ALA A 220 -0.34 -9.46 -4.33
CA ALA A 220 -0.55 -9.55 -5.77
C ALA A 220 0.41 -10.51 -6.51
N PRO A 221 1.72 -10.61 -6.17
CA PRO A 221 2.60 -11.59 -6.80
C PRO A 221 2.15 -13.03 -6.53
N PHE A 222 1.69 -13.33 -5.31
CA PHE A 222 1.21 -14.66 -4.94
C PHE A 222 -0.13 -14.99 -5.58
N VAL A 223 -1.01 -14.00 -5.75
CA VAL A 223 -2.26 -14.16 -6.51
C VAL A 223 -1.96 -14.47 -7.99
N GLY A 224 -0.96 -13.79 -8.58
CA GLY A 224 -0.48 -14.10 -9.92
C GLY A 224 0.12 -15.51 -10.04
N LEU A 225 0.97 -15.91 -9.08
CA LEU A 225 1.55 -17.25 -8.98
C LEU A 225 0.47 -18.33 -8.86
N PHE A 226 -0.56 -18.09 -8.05
CA PHE A 226 -1.71 -19.00 -7.95
C PHE A 226 -2.38 -19.20 -9.32
N GLY A 227 -2.60 -18.12 -10.07
CA GLY A 227 -3.14 -18.21 -11.44
C GLY A 227 -2.29 -19.08 -12.36
N THR A 228 -0.97 -19.06 -12.20
CA THR A 228 -0.08 -19.87 -13.07
C THR A 228 -0.11 -21.34 -12.70
N VAL A 229 -0.07 -21.64 -11.40
CA VAL A 229 -0.16 -23.01 -10.89
C VAL A 229 -1.47 -23.64 -11.36
N TRP A 230 -2.57 -22.90 -11.27
CA TRP A 230 -3.87 -23.35 -11.74
C TRP A 230 -3.91 -23.59 -13.26
N GLY A 231 -3.41 -22.63 -14.07
CA GLY A 231 -3.41 -22.76 -15.53
C GLY A 231 -2.53 -23.92 -16.03
N ILE A 232 -1.35 -24.10 -15.42
CA ILE A 232 -0.46 -25.23 -15.73
C ILE A 232 -1.11 -26.56 -15.34
N MET A 233 -1.74 -26.64 -14.16
CA MET A 233 -2.48 -27.83 -13.72
C MET A 233 -3.59 -28.20 -14.72
N ASN A 234 -4.41 -27.23 -15.15
CA ASN A 234 -5.46 -27.47 -16.14
C ASN A 234 -4.90 -27.90 -17.51
N SER A 235 -3.75 -27.36 -17.92
CA SER A 235 -3.06 -27.77 -19.14
C SER A 235 -2.63 -29.23 -19.08
N PHE A 236 -2.07 -29.69 -17.95
CA PHE A 236 -1.70 -31.10 -17.74
C PHE A 236 -2.92 -32.03 -17.69
N ILE A 237 -4.03 -31.60 -17.11
CA ILE A 237 -5.30 -32.35 -17.14
C ILE A 237 -5.79 -32.53 -18.59
N GLY A 238 -5.62 -31.51 -19.44
CA GLY A 238 -5.94 -31.58 -20.87
C GLY A 238 -5.13 -32.64 -21.62
N ILE A 239 -3.81 -32.72 -21.37
CA ILE A 239 -2.94 -33.77 -21.92
C ILE A 239 -3.43 -35.16 -21.49
N ALA A 240 -3.70 -35.34 -20.19
CA ALA A 240 -4.13 -36.63 -19.65
C ALA A 240 -5.46 -37.12 -20.26
N LYS A 241 -6.40 -36.21 -20.52
CA LYS A 241 -7.70 -36.53 -21.14
C LYS A 241 -7.60 -36.82 -22.63
N THR A 242 -6.79 -36.05 -23.36
CA THR A 242 -6.63 -36.22 -24.81
C THR A 242 -5.72 -37.38 -25.19
N GLN A 243 -4.90 -37.87 -24.25
CA GLN A 243 -3.89 -38.91 -24.49
C GLN A 243 -2.90 -38.54 -25.61
N THR A 244 -2.79 -37.25 -25.94
CA THR A 244 -1.86 -36.74 -26.95
C THR A 244 -0.75 -35.95 -26.27
N THR A 245 0.49 -36.16 -26.70
CA THR A 245 1.67 -35.38 -26.23
C THR A 245 1.92 -34.15 -27.10
N ASN A 246 0.93 -33.74 -27.92
CA ASN A 246 1.10 -32.62 -28.83
C ASN A 246 1.17 -31.30 -28.05
N LEU A 247 2.36 -30.67 -28.08
CA LEU A 247 2.63 -29.42 -27.37
C LEU A 247 1.76 -28.25 -27.86
N ALA A 248 1.25 -28.30 -29.09
CA ALA A 248 0.39 -27.25 -29.64
C ALA A 248 -0.91 -27.10 -28.86
N VAL A 249 -1.43 -28.19 -28.27
CA VAL A 249 -2.70 -28.20 -27.52
C VAL A 249 -2.58 -27.51 -26.16
N VAL A 250 -1.38 -27.50 -25.56
CA VAL A 250 -1.15 -26.92 -24.22
C VAL A 250 -0.46 -25.56 -24.22
N ALA A 251 0.21 -25.20 -25.31
CA ALA A 251 0.91 -23.92 -25.42
C ALA A 251 0.02 -22.71 -25.04
N PRO A 252 -1.26 -22.63 -25.45
CA PRO A 252 -2.13 -21.51 -25.05
C PRO A 252 -2.37 -21.42 -23.55
N GLY A 253 -2.67 -22.54 -22.88
CA GLY A 253 -2.97 -22.56 -21.43
C GLY A 253 -1.75 -22.21 -20.57
N ILE A 254 -0.55 -22.61 -21.01
CA ILE A 254 0.70 -22.22 -20.35
C ILE A 254 0.98 -20.73 -20.55
N ALA A 255 0.75 -20.20 -21.75
CA ALA A 255 0.93 -18.78 -22.02
C ALA A 255 -0.01 -17.92 -21.15
N GLU A 256 -1.28 -18.30 -21.03
CA GLU A 256 -2.27 -17.64 -20.17
C GLU A 256 -1.89 -17.69 -18.68
N ALA A 257 -1.39 -18.84 -18.22
CA ALA A 257 -0.84 -19.00 -16.89
C ALA A 257 0.28 -17.97 -16.66
N LEU A 258 1.29 -17.90 -17.53
CA LEU A 258 2.40 -16.96 -17.38
C LEU A 258 1.96 -15.49 -17.40
N LEU A 259 0.93 -15.16 -18.19
CA LEU A 259 0.34 -13.82 -18.23
C LEU A 259 -0.25 -13.42 -16.86
N ALA A 260 -0.84 -14.35 -16.11
CA ALA A 260 -1.38 -14.07 -14.77
C ALA A 260 -0.29 -13.63 -13.77
N THR A 261 0.88 -14.26 -13.79
CA THR A 261 2.02 -13.80 -12.96
C THR A 261 2.55 -12.45 -13.41
N ALA A 262 2.66 -12.23 -14.73
CA ALA A 262 3.10 -10.94 -15.24
C ALA A 262 2.19 -9.81 -14.74
N LEU A 263 0.87 -10.01 -14.79
CA LEU A 263 -0.11 -9.06 -14.24
C LEU A 263 0.02 -8.88 -12.72
N GLY A 264 0.33 -9.97 -11.99
CA GLY A 264 0.58 -9.91 -10.55
C GLY A 264 1.73 -8.96 -10.21
N LEU A 265 2.84 -9.05 -10.94
CA LEU A 265 3.99 -8.16 -10.78
C LEU A 265 3.67 -6.71 -11.20
N VAL A 266 2.95 -6.53 -12.31
CA VAL A 266 2.52 -5.20 -12.78
C VAL A 266 1.62 -4.49 -11.77
N ALA A 267 0.77 -5.23 -11.05
CA ALA A 267 -0.03 -4.68 -9.95
C ALA A 267 0.80 -4.41 -8.69
N ALA A 268 1.71 -5.33 -8.33
CA ALA A 268 2.46 -5.27 -7.08
C ALA A 268 3.52 -4.15 -7.06
N ILE A 269 4.32 -4.02 -8.13
CA ILE A 269 5.48 -3.12 -8.14
C ILE A 269 5.07 -1.66 -7.90
N PRO A 270 4.09 -1.08 -8.63
CA PRO A 270 3.64 0.28 -8.36
C PRO A 270 3.08 0.44 -6.94
N ALA A 271 2.33 -0.54 -6.45
CA ALA A 271 1.73 -0.49 -5.11
C ALA A 271 2.81 -0.37 -4.02
N VAL A 272 3.88 -1.17 -4.09
CA VAL A 272 5.00 -1.11 -3.15
C VAL A 272 5.74 0.22 -3.24
N VAL A 273 6.04 0.70 -4.44
CA VAL A 273 6.75 1.98 -4.64
C VAL A 273 5.94 3.13 -4.07
N ILE A 274 4.66 3.21 -4.40
CA ILE A 274 3.76 4.27 -3.93
C ILE A 274 3.59 4.20 -2.41
N TYR A 275 3.42 3.00 -1.85
CA TYR A 275 3.35 2.81 -0.40
C TYR A 275 4.60 3.36 0.30
N ASN A 276 5.80 3.04 -0.19
CA ASN A 276 7.05 3.50 0.40
C ASN A 276 7.22 5.03 0.31
N VAL A 277 6.82 5.63 -0.82
CA VAL A 277 6.80 7.09 -0.98
C VAL A 277 5.86 7.73 0.05
N PHE A 278 4.66 7.19 0.24
CA PHE A 278 3.74 7.71 1.23
C PHE A 278 4.23 7.48 2.66
N ALA A 279 4.77 6.30 3.00
CA ALA A 279 5.32 6.03 4.32
C ALA A 279 6.40 7.07 4.71
N ARG A 280 7.35 7.34 3.80
CA ARG A 280 8.39 8.36 4.00
C ARG A 280 7.79 9.77 4.09
N SER A 281 6.85 10.08 3.21
CA SER A 281 6.23 11.40 3.16
C SER A 281 5.39 11.70 4.43
N ILE A 282 4.69 10.70 4.95
CA ILE A 282 3.89 10.76 6.18
C ILE A 282 4.80 10.87 7.41
N ALA A 283 5.92 10.15 7.45
CA ALA A 283 6.92 10.32 8.50
C ALA A 283 7.45 11.76 8.54
N GLY A 284 7.76 12.33 7.37
CA GLY A 284 8.15 13.74 7.27
C GLY A 284 7.04 14.72 7.67
N TYR A 285 5.78 14.42 7.37
CA TYR A 285 4.64 15.20 7.86
C TYR A 285 4.54 15.13 9.39
N LYS A 286 4.63 13.94 9.99
CA LYS A 286 4.61 13.76 11.45
C LYS A 286 5.75 14.54 12.14
N ALA A 287 6.94 14.56 11.56
CA ALA A 287 8.05 15.37 12.07
C ALA A 287 7.70 16.86 12.09
N GLN A 288 7.12 17.40 11.00
CA GLN A 288 6.66 18.80 10.97
C GLN A 288 5.56 19.09 12.00
N VAL A 289 4.64 18.15 12.23
CA VAL A 289 3.62 18.29 13.29
C VAL A 289 4.27 18.32 14.67
N SER A 290 5.28 17.49 14.89
CA SER A 290 6.07 17.47 16.13
C SER A 290 6.80 18.79 16.35
N ASP A 291 7.37 19.40 15.31
CA ASP A 291 8.01 20.72 15.40
C ASP A 291 7.00 21.81 15.80
N ALA A 292 5.79 21.78 15.22
CA ALA A 292 4.71 22.71 15.59
C ALA A 292 4.28 22.53 17.06
N SER A 293 4.14 21.27 17.50
CA SER A 293 3.84 20.92 18.89
C SER A 293 4.92 21.42 19.85
N ALA A 294 6.19 21.19 19.54
CA ALA A 294 7.32 21.66 20.35
C ALA A 294 7.32 23.19 20.47
N GLN A 295 6.98 23.90 19.38
CA GLN A 295 6.87 25.34 19.41
C GLN A 295 5.75 25.85 20.33
N VAL A 296 4.57 25.21 20.31
CA VAL A 296 3.50 25.53 21.25
C VAL A 296 3.94 25.27 22.69
N LEU A 297 4.63 24.16 22.96
CA LEU A 297 5.15 23.83 24.28
C LEU A 297 6.19 24.87 24.78
N LEU A 298 7.02 25.39 23.88
CA LEU A 298 7.96 26.47 24.21
C LEU A 298 7.23 27.77 24.61
N LEU A 299 6.14 28.13 23.92
CA LEU A 299 5.30 29.28 24.28
C LEU A 299 4.65 29.09 25.64
N VAL A 300 4.07 27.90 25.90
CA VAL A 300 3.49 27.54 27.20
C VAL A 300 4.54 27.63 28.30
N SER A 301 5.73 27.08 28.08
CA SER A 301 6.83 27.11 29.06
C SER A 301 7.20 28.54 29.43
N ARG A 302 7.40 29.41 28.41
CA ARG A 302 7.74 30.82 28.60
C ARG A 302 6.65 31.60 29.33
N ASP A 303 5.39 31.42 28.93
CA ASP A 303 4.25 32.11 29.54
C ASP A 303 4.05 31.68 31.01
N LEU A 304 4.28 30.41 31.34
CA LEU A 304 4.25 29.93 32.73
C LEU A 304 5.38 30.51 33.57
N ASP A 305 6.58 30.66 33.00
CA ASP A 305 7.74 31.22 33.72
C ASP A 305 7.49 32.71 34.06
N HIS A 306 6.98 33.50 33.10
CA HIS A 306 6.62 34.92 33.31
C HIS A 306 5.55 35.11 34.40
N GLN A 307 4.51 34.27 34.45
CA GLN A 307 3.46 34.32 35.49
C GLN A 307 4.00 34.10 36.92
N GLY A 308 5.15 33.43 37.08
CA GLY A 308 5.79 33.28 38.40
C GLY A 308 6.47 34.54 38.89
N SER A 309 7.08 35.28 37.98
CA SER A 309 7.78 36.51 38.30
C SER A 309 6.82 37.60 38.79
N GLU A 310 5.62 37.69 38.19
CA GLU A 310 4.59 38.64 38.62
C GLU A 310 4.01 38.32 40.00
N ARG A 311 3.81 37.03 40.33
CA ARG A 311 3.33 36.61 41.67
C ARG A 311 4.41 36.74 42.76
N ALA A 312 5.70 36.74 42.39
CA ALA A 312 6.81 36.82 43.33
C ALA A 312 7.24 38.26 43.66
N ALA A 313 6.78 39.28 42.90
CA ALA A 313 7.05 40.67 43.22
C ALA A 313 6.26 41.09 44.49
N PRO A 314 6.93 41.42 45.60
CA PRO A 314 6.24 41.82 46.82
C PRO A 314 5.54 43.16 46.60
N HIS A 315 4.24 43.21 46.89
CA HIS A 315 3.47 44.44 46.98
C HIS A 315 4.10 45.31 48.09
N MET A 316 4.98 46.25 47.72
CA MET A 316 5.45 47.27 48.65
C MET A 316 4.26 48.16 49.00
N VAL A 317 3.63 47.87 50.13
CA VAL A 317 2.70 48.79 50.78
C VAL A 317 3.54 49.98 51.22
N LYS A 318 3.41 51.11 50.51
CA LYS A 318 3.87 52.41 51.03
C LYS A 318 3.00 52.73 52.25
N VAL A 319 3.49 52.39 53.42
CA VAL A 319 2.97 52.91 54.68
C VAL A 319 3.50 54.34 54.79
N GLY A 320 2.62 55.29 54.50
CA GLY A 320 2.78 56.71 54.81
C GLY A 320 1.83 57.09 55.92
#